data_AF-A0A0M6WF30-F1
#
_entry.id   AF-A0A0M6WF30-F1
#
_cell.length_a   1.000
_cell.length_b   1.000
_cell.length_c   1.000
_cell.angle_alpha   90.00
_cell.angle_beta   90.00
_cell.angle_gamma   90.00
#
_symmetry.space_group_name_H-M   'P 1'
#
loop_
_entity.id
_entity.type
_entity.pdbx_description
1 polymer ?
#
loop_
_entity_poly.entity_id
_entity_poly.type
_entity_poly.pdbx_seq_one_letter_code
_entity_poly.pdbx_strand_id
1 'polypeptide(L)'
;MYTVGIITISDKGAAGRREDKSGPKIRQMLPKDEYEVVSYKIIPDERKQIADELVRLSDDMKCNLVLTTGGTGFSPRDITPEATMDVAQRNAPGIAEALRAYSMSLTPRAMLGRGVCVIRKNTLIVNLPGSVKAVSESMDFLMGNIEHGLDILLQYDSECGRCTRCGLE
;
A
#
# COMPACT_ATOMS: atom_id res chain seq x y z
N MET A 1 8.51 -3.20 14.59
CA MET A 1 8.28 -1.90 13.93
C MET A 1 8.43 -2.17 12.45
N TYR A 2 7.37 -1.97 11.69
CA TYR A 2 7.35 -2.14 10.24
C TYR A 2 7.76 -0.84 9.56
N THR A 3 8.73 -0.89 8.66
CA THR A 3 9.12 0.26 7.85
C THR A 3 8.17 0.43 6.67
N VAL A 4 7.70 1.66 6.45
CA VAL A 4 6.67 1.99 5.46
C VAL A 4 7.16 3.03 4.46
N GLY A 5 7.00 2.72 3.17
CA GLY A 5 7.09 3.68 2.09
C GLY A 5 5.70 4.13 1.64
N ILE A 6 5.49 5.43 1.47
CA ILE A 6 4.24 6.00 0.95
C ILE A 6 4.51 6.70 -0.39
N ILE A 7 3.69 6.39 -1.40
CA ILE A 7 3.74 7.04 -2.70
C ILE A 7 2.36 7.60 -3.06
N THR A 8 2.28 8.91 -3.24
CA THR A 8 1.14 9.53 -3.92
C THR A 8 1.42 9.63 -5.41
N ILE A 9 0.55 9.03 -6.22
CA ILE A 9 0.67 8.99 -7.67
C ILE A 9 -0.37 9.95 -8.24
N SER A 10 0.11 11.07 -8.77
CA SER A 10 -0.73 12.09 -9.39
C SER A 10 0.08 13.07 -10.22
N ASP A 11 -0.24 13.19 -11.51
CA ASP A 11 0.29 14.23 -12.40
C ASP A 11 0.13 15.64 -11.82
N LYS A 12 -1.07 15.95 -11.29
CA LYS A 12 -1.38 17.26 -10.71
C LYS A 12 -0.64 17.49 -9.39
N GLY A 13 -0.50 16.45 -8.57
CA GLY A 13 0.25 16.50 -7.32
C GLY A 13 1.73 16.76 -7.56
N ALA A 14 2.34 15.97 -8.46
CA ALA A 14 3.75 16.10 -8.83
C ALA A 14 4.07 17.46 -9.48
N ALA A 15 3.13 18.03 -10.23
CA ALA A 15 3.26 19.36 -10.82
C ALA A 15 2.96 20.53 -9.84
N GLY A 16 2.65 20.26 -8.57
CA GLY A 16 2.30 21.28 -7.57
C GLY A 16 0.96 21.98 -7.82
N ARG A 17 0.11 21.43 -8.70
CA ARG A 17 -1.19 22.00 -9.10
C ARG A 17 -2.35 21.50 -8.23
N ARG A 18 -2.09 20.51 -7.38
CA ARG A 18 -3.04 19.97 -6.42
C ARG A 18 -2.30 19.58 -5.15
N GLU A 19 -2.78 20.05 -4.01
CA GLU A 19 -2.30 19.62 -2.71
C GLU A 19 -2.60 18.12 -2.49
N ASP A 20 -1.60 17.37 -2.06
CA ASP A 20 -1.81 16.00 -1.62
C ASP A 20 -2.38 15.95 -0.21
N LYS A 21 -3.58 15.38 -0.11
CA LYS A 21 -4.28 15.15 1.17
C LYS A 21 -4.38 13.66 1.52
N SER A 22 -4.21 12.78 0.54
CA SER A 22 -4.37 11.34 0.73
C SER A 22 -3.11 10.74 1.33
N GLY A 23 -1.93 11.11 0.82
CA GLY A 23 -0.65 10.67 1.36
C GLY A 23 -0.45 11.02 2.85
N PRO A 24 -0.67 12.28 3.28
CA PRO A 24 -0.59 12.65 4.69
C PRO A 24 -1.62 11.94 5.56
N LYS A 25 -2.82 11.68 5.02
CA LYS A 25 -3.86 10.92 5.73
C LYS A 25 -3.44 9.48 6.00
N ILE A 26 -2.80 8.80 5.03
CA ILE A 26 -2.21 7.47 5.25
C ILE A 26 -1.22 7.52 6.40
N ARG A 27 -0.26 8.46 6.36
CA ARG A 27 0.74 8.62 7.41
C ARG A 27 0.12 8.85 8.80
N GLN A 28 -0.97 9.60 8.88
CA GLN A 28 -1.67 9.87 10.14
C GLN A 28 -2.34 8.61 10.72
N MET A 29 -2.84 7.72 9.87
CA MET A 29 -3.62 6.55 10.28
C MET A 29 -2.77 5.33 10.64
N LEU A 30 -1.48 5.35 10.31
CA LEU A 30 -0.55 4.30 10.73
C LEU A 30 -0.32 4.34 12.25
N PRO A 31 -0.50 3.24 12.99
CA PRO A 31 -0.15 3.14 14.40
C PRO A 31 1.35 3.38 14.59
N LYS A 32 1.72 4.45 15.31
CA LYS A 32 3.12 4.93 15.40
C LYS A 32 4.03 4.04 16.25
N ASP A 33 3.44 3.20 17.08
CA ASP A 33 4.10 2.18 17.90
C ASP A 33 4.44 0.92 17.10
N GLU A 34 3.78 0.71 15.96
CA GLU A 34 3.98 -0.47 15.11
C GLU A 34 4.60 -0.15 13.75
N TYR A 35 4.35 1.03 13.19
CA TYR A 35 4.76 1.44 11.85
C TYR A 35 5.59 2.73 11.85
N GLU A 36 6.69 2.72 11.08
CA GLU A 36 7.57 3.86 10.86
C GLU A 36 7.59 4.25 9.38
N VAL A 37 7.14 5.46 9.05
CA VAL A 37 7.23 5.97 7.67
C VAL A 37 8.64 6.47 7.38
N VAL A 38 9.40 5.67 6.62
CA VAL A 38 10.80 5.94 6.27
C VAL A 38 10.95 6.66 4.92
N SER A 39 9.89 6.68 4.10
CA SER A 39 9.87 7.40 2.83
C SER A 39 8.47 7.88 2.48
N TYR A 40 8.38 9.08 1.94
CA TYR A 40 7.15 9.67 1.43
C TYR A 40 7.47 10.47 0.16
N LYS A 41 6.80 10.16 -0.96
CA LYS A 41 6.97 10.87 -2.23
C LYS A 41 5.66 11.11 -2.95
N ILE A 42 5.65 12.18 -3.75
CA ILE A 42 4.61 12.44 -4.76
C ILE A 42 5.29 12.31 -6.13
N ILE A 43 4.75 11.45 -7.00
CA ILE A 43 5.29 11.19 -8.35
C ILE A 43 4.15 11.27 -9.40
N PRO A 44 4.45 11.57 -10.68
CA PRO A 44 3.44 11.61 -11.74
C PRO A 44 2.95 10.20 -12.13
N ASP A 45 1.87 10.15 -12.91
CA ASP A 45 1.27 8.91 -13.45
C ASP A 45 2.10 8.34 -14.61
N GLU A 46 3.38 8.07 -14.34
CA GLU A 46 4.36 7.55 -15.32
C GLU A 46 4.79 6.14 -14.92
N ARG A 47 4.38 5.14 -15.72
CA ARG A 47 4.53 3.71 -15.42
C ARG A 47 5.94 3.32 -14.98
N LYS A 48 6.97 3.79 -15.70
CA LYS A 48 8.37 3.51 -15.35
C LYS A 48 8.77 4.15 -14.01
N GLN A 49 8.38 5.39 -13.74
CA GLN A 49 8.74 6.07 -12.50
C GLN A 49 8.10 5.41 -11.28
N ILE A 50 6.84 4.96 -11.42
CA ILE A 50 6.15 4.21 -10.36
C ILE A 50 6.87 2.88 -10.12
N ALA A 51 7.15 2.12 -11.17
CA ALA A 51 7.87 0.85 -11.06
C ALA A 51 9.25 1.02 -10.42
N ASP A 52 10.04 2.00 -10.88
CA ASP A 52 11.37 2.28 -10.33
C ASP A 52 11.30 2.65 -8.84
N GLU A 53 10.32 3.46 -8.42
CA GLU A 53 10.17 3.83 -7.01
C GLU A 53 9.70 2.66 -6.14
N LEU A 54 8.79 1.82 -6.64
CA LEU A 54 8.39 0.59 -5.95
C LEU A 54 9.57 -0.37 -5.77
N VAL A 55 10.42 -0.52 -6.80
CA VAL A 55 11.66 -1.29 -6.71
C VAL A 55 12.59 -0.67 -5.68
N ARG A 56 12.86 0.64 -5.74
CA ARG A 56 13.74 1.33 -4.78
C ARG A 56 13.29 1.15 -3.33
N LEU A 57 11.98 1.28 -3.06
CA LEU A 57 11.43 1.11 -1.72
C LEU A 57 11.55 -0.34 -1.23
N SER A 58 11.35 -1.31 -2.11
CA SER A 58 11.36 -2.73 -1.75
C SER A 58 12.78 -3.31 -1.68
N ASP A 59 13.64 -2.94 -2.61
CA ASP A 59 14.95 -3.58 -2.83
C ASP A 59 16.07 -2.86 -2.08
N ASP A 60 16.09 -1.54 -2.15
CA ASP A 60 17.18 -0.72 -1.62
C ASP A 60 16.87 -0.27 -0.19
N MET A 61 15.68 0.27 0.02
CA MET A 61 15.23 0.70 1.36
C MET A 61 14.67 -0.45 2.20
N LYS A 62 14.35 -1.59 1.58
CA LYS A 62 13.82 -2.78 2.26
C LYS A 62 12.60 -2.46 3.15
N CYS A 63 11.70 -1.61 2.64
CA CYS A 63 10.45 -1.31 3.34
C CYS A 63 9.68 -2.62 3.55
N ASN A 64 9.07 -2.81 4.72
CA ASN A 64 8.21 -3.98 4.95
C ASN A 64 6.86 -3.81 4.25
N LEU A 65 6.36 -2.57 4.19
CA LEU A 65 5.11 -2.21 3.56
C LEU A 65 5.30 -1.00 2.63
N VAL A 66 4.70 -1.05 1.44
CA VAL A 66 4.58 0.11 0.55
C VAL A 66 3.11 0.37 0.27
N LEU A 67 2.66 1.58 0.58
CA LEU A 67 1.31 2.04 0.34
C LEU A 67 1.31 3.08 -0.77
N THR A 68 0.63 2.80 -1.87
CA THR A 68 0.41 3.80 -2.93
C THR A 68 -1.00 4.37 -2.83
N THR A 69 -1.20 5.61 -3.29
CA THR A 69 -2.53 6.22 -3.44
C THR A 69 -2.65 6.93 -4.78
N GLY A 70 -3.71 6.63 -5.54
CA GLY A 70 -3.97 7.24 -6.85
C GLY A 70 -3.60 6.35 -8.03
N GLY A 71 -4.09 6.72 -9.22
CA GLY A 71 -3.81 6.01 -10.47
C GLY A 71 -4.47 4.64 -10.61
N THR A 72 -5.54 4.33 -9.85
CA THR A 72 -6.19 3.00 -9.81
C THR A 72 -7.60 2.97 -10.43
N GLY A 73 -8.04 4.04 -11.09
CA GLY A 73 -9.34 4.14 -11.75
C GLY A 73 -9.33 3.68 -13.21
N PHE A 74 -10.28 4.18 -14.00
CA PHE A 74 -10.44 3.86 -15.43
C PHE A 74 -9.94 4.97 -16.36
N SER A 75 -9.32 6.04 -15.82
CA SER A 75 -8.68 7.05 -16.67
C SER A 75 -7.56 6.40 -17.49
N PRO A 76 -7.29 6.85 -18.73
CA PRO A 76 -6.10 6.41 -19.47
C PRO A 76 -4.77 6.69 -18.75
N ARG A 77 -4.78 7.63 -17.79
CA ARG A 77 -3.63 7.92 -16.91
C ARG A 77 -3.58 7.03 -15.66
N ASP A 78 -4.65 6.31 -15.32
CA ASP A 78 -4.67 5.41 -14.17
C ASP A 78 -3.91 4.11 -14.48
N ILE A 79 -2.58 4.13 -14.27
CA ILE A 79 -1.66 3.04 -14.62
C ILE A 79 -0.93 2.43 -13.41
N THR A 80 -1.30 2.80 -12.18
CA THR A 80 -0.68 2.30 -10.95
C THR A 80 -0.74 0.78 -10.83
N PRO A 81 -1.88 0.11 -11.12
CA PRO A 81 -1.95 -1.35 -11.06
C PRO A 81 -0.96 -2.03 -12.00
N GLU A 82 -0.84 -1.54 -13.23
CA GLU A 82 0.08 -2.07 -14.24
C GLU A 82 1.54 -1.89 -13.82
N ALA A 83 1.91 -0.70 -13.35
CA ALA A 83 3.25 -0.44 -12.83
C ALA A 83 3.58 -1.31 -11.60
N THR A 84 2.58 -1.58 -10.76
CA THR A 84 2.72 -2.47 -9.60
C THR A 84 2.91 -3.92 -10.02
N MET A 85 2.17 -4.38 -11.04
CA MET A 85 2.32 -5.73 -11.59
C MET A 85 3.66 -5.94 -12.30
N ASP A 86 4.24 -4.91 -12.94
CA ASP A 86 5.56 -4.99 -13.60
C ASP A 86 6.69 -5.40 -12.63
N VAL A 87 6.55 -5.03 -11.35
CA VAL A 87 7.58 -5.27 -10.32
C VAL A 87 7.25 -6.44 -9.41
N ALA A 88 6.06 -7.02 -9.56
CA ALA A 88 5.54 -8.09 -8.73
C ALA A 88 6.35 -9.38 -8.89
N GLN A 89 6.73 -10.00 -7.78
CA GLN A 89 7.31 -11.35 -7.78
C GLN A 89 6.25 -12.40 -7.44
N ARG A 90 5.32 -12.05 -6.56
CA ARG A 90 4.13 -12.85 -6.23
C ARG A 90 2.92 -11.94 -6.15
N ASN A 91 1.78 -12.42 -6.62
CA ASN A 91 0.52 -11.72 -6.46
C ASN A 91 -0.07 -11.98 -5.06
N ALA A 92 -0.76 -11.00 -4.49
CA ALA A 92 -1.48 -11.11 -3.22
C ALA A 92 -2.96 -10.70 -3.39
N PRO A 93 -3.73 -11.40 -4.26
CA PRO A 93 -5.03 -10.93 -4.73
C PRO A 93 -6.07 -10.82 -3.62
N GLY A 94 -6.02 -11.69 -2.61
CA GLY A 94 -6.99 -11.71 -1.51
C GLY A 94 -7.08 -10.39 -0.74
N ILE A 95 -5.98 -9.65 -0.60
CA ILE A 95 -5.99 -8.32 0.06
C ILE A 95 -6.75 -7.31 -0.80
N ALA A 96 -6.50 -7.29 -2.11
CA ALA A 96 -7.19 -6.38 -3.03
C ALA A 96 -8.68 -6.71 -3.16
N GLU A 97 -9.03 -8.01 -3.13
CA GLU A 97 -10.41 -8.49 -3.13
C GLU A 97 -11.14 -8.10 -1.84
N ALA A 98 -10.53 -8.32 -0.68
CA ALA A 98 -11.11 -7.96 0.61
C ALA A 98 -11.33 -6.45 0.74
N LEU A 99 -10.35 -5.62 0.34
CA LEU A 99 -10.48 -4.16 0.32
C LEU A 99 -11.64 -3.69 -0.57
N ARG A 100 -11.79 -4.27 -1.77
CA ARG A 100 -12.92 -3.97 -2.65
C ARG A 100 -14.25 -4.43 -2.05
N ALA A 101 -14.30 -5.64 -1.49
CA ALA A 101 -15.50 -6.18 -0.87
C ALA A 101 -15.98 -5.31 0.29
N TYR A 102 -15.06 -4.94 1.19
CA TYR A 102 -15.33 -3.99 2.28
C TYR A 102 -15.82 -2.65 1.73
N SER A 103 -15.11 -2.07 0.76
CA SER A 103 -15.46 -0.77 0.18
C SER A 103 -16.82 -0.81 -0.55
N MET A 104 -17.22 -1.95 -1.12
CA MET A 104 -18.53 -2.14 -1.76
C MET A 104 -19.68 -2.10 -0.76
N SER A 105 -19.45 -2.45 0.51
CA SER A 105 -20.45 -2.27 1.57
C SER A 105 -20.73 -0.78 1.86
N LEU A 106 -19.78 0.11 1.56
CA LEU A 106 -19.90 1.55 1.75
C LEU A 106 -20.39 2.26 0.49
N THR A 107 -19.94 1.82 -0.68
CA THR A 107 -20.40 2.33 -1.97
C THR A 107 -20.28 1.29 -3.08
N PRO A 108 -21.35 1.01 -3.85
CA PRO A 108 -21.28 0.07 -4.98
C PRO A 108 -20.22 0.42 -6.03
N ARG A 109 -19.83 1.71 -6.14
CA ARG A 109 -18.81 2.17 -7.10
C ARG A 109 -17.41 1.63 -6.80
N ALA A 110 -17.16 1.10 -5.60
CA ALA A 110 -15.87 0.52 -5.23
C ALA A 110 -15.46 -0.66 -6.14
N MET A 111 -16.42 -1.33 -6.78
CA MET A 111 -16.16 -2.38 -7.77
C MET A 111 -15.31 -1.91 -8.96
N LEU A 112 -15.26 -0.60 -9.23
CA LEU A 112 -14.49 -0.01 -10.34
C LEU A 112 -13.00 0.18 -10.01
N GLY A 113 -12.59 -0.04 -8.76
CA GLY A 113 -11.19 0.10 -8.35
C GLY A 113 -10.32 -1.01 -8.92
N ARG A 114 -9.26 -0.64 -9.65
CA ARG A 114 -8.32 -1.59 -10.28
C ARG A 114 -7.07 -1.89 -9.43
N GLY A 115 -6.98 -1.32 -8.23
CA GLY A 115 -5.83 -1.50 -7.35
C GLY A 115 -5.50 -2.97 -7.12
N VAL A 116 -4.19 -3.29 -7.12
CA VAL A 116 -3.68 -4.63 -6.84
C VAL A 116 -2.86 -4.62 -5.56
N CYS A 117 -2.59 -5.81 -5.04
CA CYS A 117 -1.68 -6.04 -3.93
C CYS A 117 -0.69 -7.12 -4.36
N VAL A 118 0.60 -6.88 -4.20
CA VAL A 118 1.66 -7.79 -4.65
C VAL A 118 2.76 -7.86 -3.61
N ILE A 119 3.58 -8.89 -3.71
CA ILE A 119 4.77 -9.08 -2.90
C ILE A 119 5.99 -8.99 -3.80
N ARG A 120 6.97 -8.21 -3.35
CA ARG A 120 8.31 -8.13 -3.92
C ARG A 120 9.32 -8.31 -2.79
N LYS A 121 10.18 -9.33 -2.88
CA LYS A 121 11.10 -9.76 -1.82
C LYS A 121 10.34 -9.92 -0.49
N ASN A 122 10.71 -9.14 0.52
CA ASN A 122 10.09 -9.11 1.84
C ASN A 122 9.19 -7.87 2.03
N THR A 123 8.70 -7.30 0.93
CA THR A 123 7.85 -6.10 0.91
C THR A 123 6.46 -6.44 0.39
N LEU A 124 5.44 -6.10 1.16
CA LEU A 124 4.06 -6.05 0.69
C LEU A 124 3.78 -4.68 0.06
N ILE A 125 3.25 -4.67 -1.16
CA ILE A 125 2.85 -3.45 -1.88
C ILE A 125 1.33 -3.45 -2.02
N VAL A 126 0.67 -2.38 -1.57
CA VAL A 126 -0.79 -2.22 -1.61
C VAL A 126 -1.16 -0.95 -2.36
N ASN A 127 -1.98 -1.07 -3.40
CA ASN A 127 -2.56 0.10 -4.07
C ASN A 127 -3.86 0.53 -3.41
N LEU A 128 -3.88 1.72 -2.84
CA LEU A 128 -5.06 2.36 -2.29
C LEU A 128 -5.73 3.30 -3.32
N PRO A 129 -7.04 3.57 -3.17
CA PRO A 129 -7.75 4.56 -4.00
C PRO A 129 -7.14 5.96 -3.89
N GLY A 130 -7.47 6.87 -4.81
CA GLY A 130 -6.88 8.23 -4.81
C GLY A 130 -7.57 9.27 -3.90
N SER A 131 -8.79 9.02 -3.43
CA SER A 131 -9.53 10.00 -2.62
C SER A 131 -9.31 9.81 -1.12
N VAL A 132 -9.21 10.90 -0.36
CA VAL A 132 -8.99 10.87 1.10
C VAL A 132 -10.02 10.00 1.83
N LYS A 133 -11.30 10.08 1.42
CA LYS A 133 -12.37 9.27 1.99
C LYS A 133 -12.11 7.78 1.79
N ALA A 134 -11.94 7.35 0.54
CA ALA A 134 -11.73 5.94 0.20
C ALA A 134 -10.41 5.38 0.76
N VAL A 135 -9.37 6.22 0.86
CA VAL A 135 -8.12 5.88 1.56
C VAL A 135 -8.37 5.63 3.03
N SER A 136 -9.14 6.49 3.70
CA SER A 136 -9.44 6.34 5.12
C SER A 136 -10.19 5.03 5.37
N GLU A 137 -11.25 4.79 4.59
CA GLU A 137 -12.03 3.55 4.64
C GLU A 137 -11.15 2.31 4.39
N SER A 138 -10.26 2.36 3.40
CA SER A 138 -9.34 1.26 3.11
C SER A 138 -8.34 1.02 4.25
N MET A 139 -7.79 2.09 4.85
CA MET A 139 -6.84 1.99 5.96
C MET A 139 -7.49 1.45 7.23
N ASP A 140 -8.72 1.87 7.54
CA ASP A 140 -9.50 1.38 8.68
C ASP A 140 -9.73 -0.14 8.60
N PHE A 141 -9.92 -0.67 7.39
CA PHE A 141 -10.02 -2.11 7.16
C PHE A 141 -8.66 -2.82 7.12
N LEU A 142 -7.64 -2.19 6.54
CA LEU A 142 -6.35 -2.84 6.28
C LEU A 142 -5.52 -3.04 7.55
N MET A 143 -5.48 -2.02 8.43
CA MET A 143 -4.69 -2.07 9.66
C MET A 143 -5.29 -3.07 10.65
N GLY A 144 -4.46 -3.91 11.24
CA GLY A 144 -4.88 -5.03 12.09
C GLY A 144 -5.17 -6.34 11.33
N ASN A 145 -5.21 -6.32 9.99
CA ASN A 145 -5.49 -7.50 9.17
C ASN A 145 -4.29 -7.99 8.34
N ILE A 146 -3.18 -7.25 8.27
CA ILE A 146 -2.02 -7.59 7.41
C ILE A 146 -0.77 -7.97 8.19
N GLU A 147 -0.73 -7.68 9.49
CA GLU A 147 0.42 -7.81 10.37
C GLU A 147 0.92 -9.25 10.43
N HIS A 148 0.00 -10.22 10.58
CA HIS A 148 0.37 -11.64 10.54
C HIS A 148 1.03 -12.04 9.21
N GLY A 149 0.56 -11.49 8.09
CA GLY A 149 1.18 -11.71 6.78
C GLY A 149 2.55 -11.06 6.66
N LEU A 150 2.75 -9.89 7.27
CA LEU A 150 4.05 -9.21 7.34
C LEU A 150 5.03 -10.00 8.22
N ASP A 151 4.60 -10.51 9.37
CA ASP A 151 5.44 -11.34 10.27
C ASP A 151 5.98 -12.59 9.56
N ILE A 152 5.12 -13.30 8.82
CA ILE A 152 5.52 -14.45 7.99
C ILE A 152 6.52 -14.00 6.91
N LEU A 153 6.23 -12.89 6.22
CA LEU A 153 7.07 -12.40 5.13
C LEU A 153 8.47 -11.99 5.60
N LEU A 154 8.56 -11.45 6.83
CA LEU A 154 9.80 -11.05 7.48
C LEU A 154 10.49 -12.18 8.24
N GLN A 155 9.90 -13.39 8.23
CA GLN A 155 10.45 -14.57 8.90
C GLN A 155 10.58 -14.40 10.42
N TYR A 156 9.78 -13.52 11.03
CA TYR A 156 9.73 -13.40 12.48
C TYR A 156 9.16 -14.67 13.13
N ASP A 157 8.32 -15.42 12.41
CA ASP A 157 7.70 -16.66 12.89
C ASP A 157 8.55 -17.93 12.68
N SER A 158 9.58 -17.92 11.81
CA SER A 158 10.32 -19.15 11.45
C SER A 158 11.46 -19.53 12.40
N GLU A 159 11.82 -18.70 13.38
CA GLU A 159 12.87 -19.04 14.36
C GLU A 159 12.43 -18.99 15.84
N CYS A 160 11.16 -18.71 16.16
CA CYS A 160 10.79 -18.50 17.56
C CYS A 160 9.60 -19.33 18.03
N GLY A 161 9.91 -20.48 18.65
CA GLY A 161 9.13 -21.03 19.77
C GLY A 161 9.15 -20.14 21.02
N ARG A 162 9.15 -18.81 20.84
CA ARG A 162 9.20 -17.75 21.86
C ARG A 162 8.85 -16.39 21.22
N CYS A 163 7.69 -16.29 20.57
CA CYS A 163 7.14 -14.98 20.24
C CYS A 163 6.47 -14.38 21.49
N THR A 164 7.07 -13.34 22.08
CA THR A 164 6.49 -12.57 23.20
C THR A 164 5.33 -11.66 22.80
N ARG A 165 4.86 -11.72 21.53
CA ARG A 165 3.65 -11.03 21.05
C ARG A 165 2.41 -11.92 20.94
N CYS A 166 2.57 -13.24 20.96
CA CYS A 166 1.42 -14.14 21.14
C CYS A 166 1.03 -14.13 22.61
N GLY A 167 0.37 -13.06 23.04
CA GLY A 167 -0.37 -13.01 24.31
C GLY A 167 -1.61 -13.87 24.22
N LEU A 168 -1.42 -15.19 24.19
CA LEU A 168 -2.48 -16.16 24.43
C LEU A 168 -2.11 -16.90 25.72
N GLU A 169 -2.71 -16.45 26.82
CA GLU A 169 -3.06 -17.35 27.93
C GLU A 169 -4.12 -18.35 27.46
#